data_AF-A0A4U6S3M8-F1
#
_entry.id   AF-A0A4U6S3M8-F1
#
_cell.length_a   1.000
_cell.length_b   1.000
_cell.length_c   1.000
_cell.angle_alpha   90.00
_cell.angle_beta   90.00
_cell.angle_gamma   90.00
#
_symmetry.space_group_name_H-M   'P 1'
#
loop_
_entity.id
_entity.type
_entity.pdbx_description
1 polymer ?
#
loop_
_entity_poly.entity_id
_entity_poly.type
_entity_poly.pdbx_seq_one_letter_code
_entity_poly.pdbx_strand_id
1 'polypeptide(L)' 'MPRRPAKVTQADIARVIRAAKAAGASAVTVDAEGTIRIALAASAASIEPTGDGAEIWTPSETLQRYLKRTESG' A
#
# COMPACT_ATOMS: atom_id res chain seq x y z
N MET A 1 7.03 -20.61 19.49
CA MET A 1 5.91 -19.71 19.84
C MET A 1 4.86 -19.75 18.74
N PRO A 2 3.60 -20.09 19.03
CA PRO A 2 2.53 -19.98 18.04
C PRO A 2 2.30 -18.50 17.75
N ARG A 3 2.42 -18.11 16.47
CA ARG A 3 2.03 -16.76 16.03
C ARG A 3 0.52 -16.77 15.79
N ARG A 4 -0.16 -15.68 16.18
CA ARG A 4 -1.55 -15.48 15.80
C ARG A 4 -1.64 -15.46 14.26
N PRO A 5 -2.58 -16.18 13.63
CA PRO A 5 -2.79 -16.09 12.19
C PRO A 5 -3.03 -14.65 11.75
N ALA A 6 -2.56 -14.30 10.55
CA ALA A 6 -2.81 -13.00 9.97
C ALA A 6 -4.31 -12.81 9.70
N LYS A 7 -4.82 -11.60 9.95
CA LYS A 7 -6.24 -11.27 9.73
C LYS A 7 -6.59 -11.07 8.26
N VAL A 8 -5.59 -10.74 7.44
CA VAL A 8 -5.68 -10.57 5.98
C VAL A 8 -4.52 -11.27 5.31
N THR A 9 -4.76 -11.84 4.13
CA THR A 9 -3.72 -12.54 3.38
C THR A 9 -3.05 -11.64 2.36
N GLN A 10 -1.87 -12.06 1.88
CA GLN A 10 -1.18 -11.39 0.78
C GLN A 10 -2.04 -11.38 -0.51
N ALA A 11 -2.83 -12.43 -0.74
CA ALA A 11 -3.72 -12.51 -1.89
C ALA A 11 -4.84 -11.45 -1.82
N ASP A 12 -5.37 -11.21 -0.62
CA ASP A 12 -6.38 -10.17 -0.40
C ASP A 12 -5.80 -8.79 -0.65
N ILE A 13 -4.61 -8.51 -0.09
CA ILE A 13 -3.90 -7.24 -0.31
C ILE A 13 -3.64 -7.02 -1.80
N ALA A 14 -3.14 -8.04 -2.52
CA ALA A 14 -2.88 -7.93 -3.95
C ALA A 14 -4.15 -7.66 -4.76
N ARG A 15 -5.27 -8.30 -4.40
CA ARG A 15 -6.57 -8.09 -5.05
C ARG A 15 -7.08 -6.67 -4.82
N VAL A 16 -7.00 -6.19 -3.59
CA VAL A 16 -7.41 -4.83 -3.23
C VAL A 16 -6.59 -3.80 -3.98
N ILE A 17 -5.26 -3.92 -3.99
CA ILE A 17 -4.40 -2.93 -4.66
C ILE A 17 -4.74 -2.84 -6.16
N ARG A 18 -4.99 -3.97 -6.83
CA ARG A 18 -5.39 -3.95 -8.25
C ARG A 18 -6.73 -3.26 -8.46
N ALA A 19 -7.74 -3.60 -7.67
CA ALA A 19 -9.06 -2.97 -7.76
C ALA A 19 -9.00 -1.47 -7.44
N ALA A 20 -8.26 -1.10 -6.40
CA ALA A 20 -8.08 0.29 -5.98
C ALA A 20 -7.37 1.11 -7.08
N LYS A 21 -6.31 0.58 -7.68
CA LYS A 21 -5.64 1.23 -8.82
C LYS A 21 -6.59 1.40 -10.00
N ALA A 22 -7.34 0.37 -10.39
CA ALA A 22 -8.30 0.45 -11.48
C ALA A 22 -9.43 1.47 -11.21
N ALA A 23 -9.76 1.69 -9.94
CA ALA A 23 -10.78 2.64 -9.50
C ALA A 23 -10.27 4.09 -9.30
N GLY A 24 -8.99 4.37 -9.52
CA GLY A 24 -8.42 5.70 -9.26
C GLY A 24 -8.28 6.03 -7.78
N ALA A 25 -8.00 5.02 -6.95
CA ALA A 25 -7.70 5.23 -5.54
C ALA A 25 -6.37 5.97 -5.34
N SER A 26 -6.36 6.94 -4.44
CA SER A 26 -5.15 7.66 -4.00
C SER A 26 -4.41 6.92 -2.88
N ALA A 27 -5.11 6.13 -2.08
CA ALA A 27 -4.50 5.38 -1.00
C ALA A 27 -5.27 4.10 -0.64
N VAL A 28 -4.52 3.09 -0.19
CA VAL A 28 -5.05 1.88 0.47
C VAL A 28 -4.36 1.77 1.82
N THR A 29 -5.13 1.68 2.90
CA THR A 29 -4.62 1.52 4.27
C THR A 29 -5.20 0.26 4.89
N VAL A 30 -4.37 -0.52 5.60
CA VAL A 30 -4.81 -1.68 6.38
C VAL A 30 -4.50 -1.40 7.86
N ASP A 31 -5.50 -1.52 8.72
CA ASP A 31 -5.29 -1.36 10.17
C ASP A 31 -4.94 -2.68 10.87
N ALA A 32 -4.63 -2.59 12.18
CA ALA A 32 -4.27 -3.75 13.00
C ALA A 32 -5.44 -4.74 13.17
N GLU A 33 -6.67 -4.29 12.91
CA GLU A 33 -7.91 -5.06 12.95
C GLU A 33 -8.13 -5.84 11.65
N GLY A 34 -7.36 -5.55 10.59
CA GLY A 34 -7.52 -6.15 9.27
C GLY A 34 -8.55 -5.42 8.40
N THR A 35 -9.01 -4.24 8.81
CA THR A 35 -9.90 -3.40 8.01
C THR A 35 -9.09 -2.74 6.91
N ILE A 36 -9.58 -2.86 5.69
CA ILE A 36 -8.98 -2.26 4.50
C ILE A 36 -9.80 -1.02 4.13
N ARG A 37 -9.17 0.15 4.17
CA ARG A 37 -9.76 1.44 3.78
C ARG A 37 -9.17 1.87 2.45
N ILE A 38 -10.02 2.27 1.51
CA ILE A 38 -9.65 2.74 0.16
C ILE A 38 -10.08 4.20 0.04
N ALA A 39 -9.15 5.11 -0.19
CA ALA A 39 -9.43 6.51 -0.47
C ALA A 39 -9.46 6.71 -1.99
N LEU A 40 -10.60 7.16 -2.53
CA LEU A 40 -10.73 7.51 -3.93
C LEU A 40 -10.28 8.96 -4.16
N ALA A 41 -9.59 9.23 -5.27
CA ALA A 41 -9.34 10.61 -5.68
C ALA A 41 -10.65 11.28 -6.09
N ALA A 42 -10.84 12.57 -5.74
CA ALA A 42 -12.08 13.32 -5.95
C ALA A 42 -12.49 13.51 -7.44
N SER A 43 -11.67 13.05 -8.38
CA SER A 43 -11.99 12.97 -9.79
C SER A 43 -11.58 11.59 -10.29
N ALA A 44 -12.57 10.73 -10.55
CA ALA A 44 -12.40 9.52 -11.36
C ALA A 44 -12.20 9.93 -12.83
N ALA A 45 -11.17 10.72 -13.11
CA ALA A 45 -10.70 10.91 -14.47
C ALA A 45 -10.04 9.59 -14.87
N SER A 46 -10.46 9.04 -16.01
CA SER A 46 -9.92 7.81 -16.60
C SER A 46 -8.40 7.85 -16.56
N ILE A 47 -7.80 6.87 -15.88
CA ILE A 47 -6.35 6.71 -15.83
C ILE A 47 -5.96 6.06 -17.16
N GLU A 48 -5.77 6.87 -18.19
CA GLU A 48 -4.87 6.47 -19.26
C GLU A 48 -3.54 6.11 -18.58
N PRO A 49 -2.91 4.95 -18.90
CA PRO A 49 -1.61 4.59 -18.37
C PRO A 49 -0.56 5.50 -19.00
N THR A 50 -0.56 6.78 -18.64
CA THR A 50 0.52 7.71 -18.94
C THR A 50 1.68 7.31 -18.03
N GLY A 51 2.56 6.49 -18.59
CA GLY A 51 3.90 6.31 -18.05
C GLY A 51 4.59 7.67 -17.82
N ASP A 52 5.56 7.67 -16.92
CA ASP A 52 6.43 8.80 -16.52
C ASP A 52 5.98 9.73 -15.40
N GLY A 53 4.93 9.39 -14.67
CA GLY A 53 4.74 9.94 -13.33
C GLY A 53 5.63 9.22 -12.32
N ALA A 54 6.93 9.54 -12.24
CA ALA A 54 7.80 9.09 -11.17
C ALA A 54 7.35 9.74 -9.84
N GLU A 55 6.25 9.27 -9.28
CA GLU A 55 5.82 9.63 -7.94
C GLU A 55 6.91 9.11 -6.99
N ILE A 56 7.77 10.03 -6.54
CA ILE A 56 8.92 9.72 -5.69
C ILE A 56 8.37 9.20 -4.37
N TRP A 57 8.25 7.88 -4.27
CA TRP A 57 7.83 7.21 -3.05
C TRP A 57 8.81 7.58 -1.93
N THR A 58 8.31 8.32 -0.94
CA THR A 58 9.10 8.73 0.22
C THR A 58 8.77 7.80 1.39
N PRO A 59 9.70 6.92 1.83
CA PRO A 59 9.47 6.01 2.94
C PRO A 59 9.27 6.77 4.27
N SER A 60 8.46 6.21 5.18
CA SER A 60 8.30 6.74 6.54
C SER A 60 9.60 6.65 7.35
N GLU A 61 9.77 7.53 8.35
CA GLU A 61 10.96 7.53 9.22
C GLU A 61 11.24 6.16 9.86
N THR A 62 10.18 5.46 10.28
CA THR A 62 10.30 4.14 10.90
C THR A 62 10.91 3.13 9.93
N LEU A 63 10.49 3.18 8.66
CA LEU A 63 11.02 2.31 7.61
C LEU A 63 12.47 2.67 7.27
N GLN A 64 12.79 3.96 7.19
CA GLN A 64 14.17 4.43 6.99
C GLN A 64 15.11 3.94 8.10
N ARG A 65 14.69 4.05 9.37
CA ARG A 65 15.48 3.56 10.53
C ARG A 65 15.69 2.05 10.49
N TYR A 66 14.69 1.29 10.05
CA TYR A 66 14.79 -0.16 9.91
C TYR A 66 15.82 -0.55 8.83
N LEU A 67 15.71 0.04 7.64
CA LEU A 67 16.62 -0.25 6.52
C LEU A 67 18.08 0.09 6.87
N LYS A 68 18.31 1.25 7.49
CA LYS A 68 19.65 1.66 7.93
C LYS A 68 20.28 0.68 8.91
N ARG A 69 19.47 0.03 9.76
CA ARG A 69 19.96 -1.00 10.71
C ARG A 69 20.37 -2.28 10.00
N THR A 70 19.64 -2.68 8.95
CA THR A 70 19.92 -3.93 8.22
C THR A 70 21.10 -3.82 7.26
N GLU A 71 21.50 -2.61 6.86
CA GLU A 71 22.67 -2.37 5.99
C GLU A 71 24.01 -2.30 6.75
N SER A 72 23.98 -2.16 8.08
CA SER A 72 25.19 -2.02 8.92
C SER A 72 25.63 -3.34 9.59
N GLY A 73 25.14 -4.49 9.10
CA GLY A 73 25.40 -5.82 9.65
C GLY A 73 26.32 -6.66 8.77
#